data_AF-A0A7Y5GEQ2-F1
#
_entry.id   AF-A0A7Y5GEQ2-F1
#
_cell.length_a   1.000
_cell.length_b   1.000
_cell.length_c   1.000
_cell.angle_alpha   90.00
_cell.angle_beta   90.00
_cell.angle_gamma   90.00
#
_symmetry.space_group_name_H-M   'P 1'
#
loop_
_entity.id
_entity.type
_entity.pdbx_description
1 polymer ?
#
loop_
_entity_poly.entity_id
_entity_poly.type
_entity_poly.pdbx_seq_one_letter_code
_entity_poly.pdbx_strand_id
1 'polypeptide(L)'
;MPEACTCGATPPPDARFCHKCGRPLFSEPPPEEEEKPVSVEIPEPERPVAARPEISFHNTAAVRVAFLAAGIASLLITLPTPAFFPLLWLTASGVLAVWLYRRRTGESLTVRAGVRMGWITGVFCFAIATVFFTISVLTIAKGGGLAAFYREQLSARGAGDANIEQFLEVLQNPLGLGTVLLLSLIFVFVFFTLLPTLGGALGAKLLKD
;
A
#
# COMPACT_ATOMS: atom_id res chain seq x y z
N MET A 1 -34.36 -4.83 75.69
CA MET A 1 -35.40 -3.99 75.06
C MET A 1 -35.77 -2.94 76.08
N PRO A 2 -35.69 -1.63 75.78
CA PRO A 2 -36.02 -0.61 76.78
C PRO A 2 -37.55 -0.55 76.96
N GLU A 3 -38.05 -1.09 78.07
CA GLU A 3 -39.49 -1.11 78.40
C GLU A 3 -40.06 0.30 78.65
N ALA A 4 -39.20 1.29 78.90
CA ALA A 4 -39.61 2.67 79.16
C ALA A 4 -38.73 3.68 78.41
N CYS A 5 -39.38 4.69 77.83
CA CYS A 5 -38.71 5.87 77.29
C CYS A 5 -38.25 6.79 78.44
N THR A 6 -37.19 7.57 78.23
CA THR A 6 -36.65 8.53 79.23
C THR A 6 -37.66 9.60 79.67
N CYS A 7 -38.75 9.80 78.93
CA CYS A 7 -39.86 10.68 79.31
C CYS A 7 -40.89 10.02 80.25
N GLY A 8 -40.67 8.77 80.65
CA GLY A 8 -41.56 7.98 81.51
C GLY A 8 -42.72 7.28 80.81
N ALA A 9 -42.81 7.34 79.48
CA ALA A 9 -43.82 6.61 78.72
C ALA A 9 -43.38 5.17 78.44
N THR A 10 -44.32 4.22 78.50
CA THR A 10 -44.17 2.82 78.08
C THR A 10 -44.72 2.67 76.66
N PRO A 11 -43.86 2.77 75.61
CA PRO A 11 -44.30 2.63 74.23
C PRO A 11 -44.68 1.17 73.90
N PRO A 12 -45.61 0.94 72.95
CA PRO A 12 -45.86 -0.38 72.39
C PRO A 12 -44.58 -1.02 71.83
N PRO A 13 -44.46 -2.37 71.82
CA PRO A 13 -43.20 -3.07 71.52
C PRO A 13 -42.60 -2.74 70.13
N ASP A 14 -43.41 -2.32 69.16
CA ASP A 14 -42.97 -2.02 67.78
C ASP A 14 -42.92 -0.51 67.46
N ALA A 15 -43.04 0.37 68.47
CA ALA A 15 -43.03 1.80 68.22
C ALA A 15 -41.60 2.29 67.90
N ARG A 16 -41.38 2.84 66.70
CA ARG A 16 -40.09 3.45 66.32
C ARG A 16 -39.81 4.78 67.03
N PHE A 17 -40.87 5.50 67.40
CA PHE A 17 -40.82 6.77 68.11
C PHE A 17 -41.72 6.73 69.34
N CYS A 18 -41.36 7.46 70.39
CA CYS A 18 -42.24 7.62 71.55
C CYS A 18 -43.46 8.48 71.20
N HIS A 19 -44.67 7.97 71.44
CA HIS A 19 -45.92 8.70 71.20
C HIS A 19 -46.09 9.98 72.03
N LYS A 20 -45.37 10.11 73.15
CA LYS A 20 -45.51 11.26 74.07
C LYS A 20 -44.48 12.35 73.83
N CYS A 21 -43.23 12.01 73.50
CA CYS A 21 -42.13 12.98 73.35
C CYS A 21 -41.47 12.99 71.97
N GLY A 22 -41.88 12.11 71.05
CA GLY A 22 -41.34 12.06 69.68
C GLY A 22 -39.91 11.53 69.57
N ARG A 23 -39.27 11.09 70.67
CA ARG A 23 -37.90 10.59 70.64
C ARG A 23 -37.80 9.26 69.88
N PRO A 24 -36.83 9.06 68.98
CA PRO A 24 -36.56 7.76 68.37
C PRO A 24 -36.09 6.78 69.45
N LEU A 25 -36.65 5.56 69.46
CA LEU A 25 -36.33 4.50 70.42
C LEU A 25 -35.22 3.57 69.89
N PHE A 26 -34.99 3.59 68.58
CA PHE A 26 -33.91 2.87 67.91
C PHE A 26 -32.93 3.90 67.37
N SER A 27 -31.66 3.79 67.76
CA SER A 27 -30.57 4.42 67.01
C SER A 27 -30.48 3.71 65.66
N GLU A 28 -30.48 4.48 64.56
CA GLU A 28 -30.15 3.93 63.24
C GLU A 28 -28.85 3.11 63.37
N PRO A 29 -28.78 1.91 62.76
CA PRO A 29 -27.51 1.20 62.67
C PRO A 29 -26.49 2.15 62.03
N PRO A 30 -25.24 2.18 62.53
CA PRO A 30 -24.20 2.98 61.88
C PRO A 30 -24.19 2.64 60.39
N PRO A 31 -24.03 3.64 59.50
CA PRO A 31 -24.03 3.38 58.07
C PRO A 31 -22.98 2.30 57.81
N GLU A 32 -23.45 1.17 57.31
CA GLU A 32 -22.61 0.10 56.79
C GLU A 32 -21.64 0.78 55.83
N GLU A 33 -20.34 0.69 56.12
CA GLU A 33 -19.30 1.28 55.27
C GLU A 33 -19.61 0.87 53.84
N GLU A 34 -20.00 1.84 53.01
CA GLU A 34 -20.13 1.65 51.57
C GLU A 34 -18.77 1.12 51.11
N GLU A 35 -18.69 -0.20 50.90
CA GLU A 35 -17.65 -0.80 50.09
C GLU A 35 -17.69 -0.01 48.78
N LYS A 36 -16.68 0.85 48.61
CA LYS A 36 -16.43 1.56 47.36
C LYS A 36 -16.64 0.54 46.26
N PRO A 37 -17.53 0.78 45.29
CA PRO A 37 -17.70 -0.17 44.20
C PRO A 37 -16.32 -0.35 43.60
N VAL A 38 -15.77 -1.57 43.73
CA VAL A 38 -14.59 -1.99 43.02
C VAL A 38 -14.89 -1.63 41.57
N SER A 39 -14.17 -0.63 41.04
CA SER A 39 -14.30 -0.28 39.64
C SER A 39 -13.85 -1.51 38.90
N VAL A 40 -14.81 -2.31 38.45
CA VAL A 40 -14.58 -3.34 37.47
C VAL A 40 -14.06 -2.56 36.27
N GLU A 41 -12.75 -2.62 36.09
CA GLU A 41 -12.06 -2.10 34.93
C GLU A 41 -12.56 -2.97 33.77
N ILE A 42 -13.69 -2.56 33.19
CA ILE A 42 -14.25 -3.18 31.99
C ILE A 42 -13.11 -3.09 30.97
N PRO A 43 -12.56 -4.22 30.50
CA PRO A 43 -11.55 -4.18 29.45
C PRO A 43 -12.14 -3.36 28.31
N GLU A 44 -11.50 -2.22 28.00
CA GLU A 44 -11.92 -1.40 26.86
C GLU A 44 -12.02 -2.37 25.67
N PRO A 45 -13.19 -2.47 25.00
CA PRO A 45 -13.34 -3.41 23.91
C PRO A 45 -12.25 -3.10 22.90
N GLU A 46 -11.33 -4.06 22.72
CA GLU A 46 -10.18 -3.96 21.85
C GLU A 46 -10.70 -3.46 20.50
N ARG A 47 -10.44 -2.18 20.22
CA ARG A 47 -10.93 -1.52 19.01
C ARG A 47 -10.45 -2.40 17.86
N PRO A 48 -11.34 -3.03 17.08
CA PRO A 48 -10.89 -3.96 16.05
C PRO A 48 -9.94 -3.19 15.16
N VAL A 49 -8.67 -3.59 15.16
CA VAL A 49 -7.63 -2.98 14.34
C VAL A 49 -8.16 -3.07 12.92
N ALA A 50 -8.61 -1.94 12.38
CA ALA A 50 -9.21 -1.89 11.06
C ALA A 50 -8.24 -2.59 10.11
N ALA A 51 -8.68 -3.70 9.53
CA ALA A 51 -7.85 -4.49 8.65
C ALA A 51 -7.36 -3.56 7.54
N ARG A 52 -6.05 -3.31 7.48
CA ARG A 52 -5.47 -2.41 6.48
C ARG A 52 -5.89 -2.93 5.11
N PRO A 53 -6.48 -2.12 4.24
CA PRO A 53 -7.01 -2.60 2.97
C PRO A 53 -5.89 -3.25 2.17
N GLU A 54 -6.12 -4.47 1.71
CA GLU A 54 -5.12 -5.21 0.96
C GLU A 54 -4.84 -4.52 -0.39
N ILE A 55 -3.57 -4.26 -0.68
CA ILE A 55 -3.16 -3.81 -2.01
C ILE A 55 -3.38 -4.95 -3.00
N SER A 56 -4.33 -4.73 -3.90
CA SER A 56 -4.81 -5.65 -4.92
C SER A 56 -5.41 -4.84 -6.08
N PHE A 57 -5.63 -5.46 -7.23
CA PHE A 57 -6.29 -4.81 -8.38
C PHE A 57 -7.75 -4.41 -8.10
N HIS A 58 -8.36 -4.95 -7.06
CA HIS A 58 -9.70 -4.53 -6.61
C HIS A 58 -9.68 -3.17 -5.88
N ASN A 59 -8.52 -2.75 -5.39
CA ASN A 59 -8.34 -1.44 -4.78
C ASN A 59 -8.18 -0.38 -5.88
N THR A 60 -9.26 0.32 -6.19
CA THR A 60 -9.28 1.34 -7.26
C THR A 60 -8.31 2.49 -7.01
N ALA A 61 -8.04 2.85 -5.75
CA ALA A 61 -7.04 3.86 -5.43
C ALA A 61 -5.63 3.37 -5.78
N ALA A 62 -5.30 2.12 -5.43
CA ALA A 62 -4.02 1.49 -5.79
C ALA A 62 -3.85 1.40 -7.32
N VAL A 63 -4.87 0.96 -8.05
CA VAL A 63 -4.80 0.88 -9.53
C VAL A 63 -4.59 2.26 -10.15
N ARG A 64 -5.34 3.28 -9.71
CA ARG A 64 -5.22 4.64 -10.26
C ARG A 64 -3.84 5.25 -10.02
N VAL A 65 -3.31 5.15 -8.81
CA VAL A 65 -1.98 5.72 -8.51
C VAL A 65 -0.85 4.92 -9.14
N ALA A 66 -0.98 3.59 -9.25
CA ALA A 66 -0.04 2.75 -10.01
C ALA A 66 -0.01 3.14 -11.49
N PHE A 67 -1.19 3.29 -12.11
CA PHE A 67 -1.30 3.68 -13.52
C PHE A 67 -0.74 5.08 -13.77
N LEU A 68 -1.02 6.05 -12.89
CA LEU A 68 -0.45 7.39 -12.97
C LEU A 68 1.08 7.38 -12.83
N ALA A 69 1.61 6.65 -11.85
CA ALA A 69 3.06 6.52 -11.65
C ALA A 69 3.73 5.84 -12.87
N ALA A 70 3.08 4.83 -13.44
CA ALA A 70 3.54 4.16 -14.66
C ALA A 70 3.55 5.12 -15.86
N GLY A 71 2.49 5.90 -16.07
CA GLY A 71 2.43 6.90 -17.14
C GLY A 71 3.53 7.96 -17.03
N ILE A 72 3.79 8.47 -15.81
CA ILE A 72 4.88 9.43 -15.55
C ILE A 72 6.24 8.79 -15.85
N ALA A 73 6.47 7.55 -15.40
CA ALA A 73 7.71 6.84 -15.67
C ALA A 73 7.91 6.57 -17.17
N SER A 74 6.87 6.15 -17.88
CA SER A 74 6.92 5.95 -19.32
C SER A 74 7.23 7.25 -20.06
N LEU A 75 6.64 8.37 -19.66
CA LEU A 75 6.94 9.67 -20.25
C LEU A 75 8.40 10.07 -20.01
N LEU A 76 8.90 9.89 -18.79
CA LEU A 76 10.31 10.15 -18.47
C LEU A 76 11.23 9.30 -19.35
N ILE A 77 10.96 8.00 -19.50
CA ILE A 77 11.75 7.06 -20.33
C ILE A 77 11.91 7.52 -21.78
N THR A 78 10.97 8.28 -22.33
CA THR A 78 11.08 8.82 -23.70
C THR A 78 12.11 9.95 -23.85
N LEU A 79 12.52 10.58 -22.75
CA LEU A 79 13.47 11.68 -22.79
C LEU A 79 14.88 11.17 -23.14
N PRO A 80 15.64 11.91 -23.99
CA PRO A 80 16.99 11.54 -24.38
C PRO A 80 17.92 11.66 -23.16
N THR A 81 18.12 10.56 -22.46
CA THR A 81 18.95 10.47 -21.26
C THR A 81 19.96 9.35 -21.37
N PRO A 82 21.08 9.43 -20.62
CA PRO A 82 22.06 8.35 -20.57
C PRO A 82 21.42 7.02 -20.17
N ALA A 83 21.98 5.91 -20.66
CA ALA A 83 21.37 4.57 -20.62
C ALA A 83 20.97 4.06 -19.22
N PHE A 84 21.54 4.61 -18.14
CA PHE A 84 21.22 4.21 -16.77
C PHE A 84 20.00 4.93 -16.16
N PHE A 85 19.60 6.09 -16.69
CA PHE A 85 18.47 6.87 -16.15
C PHE A 85 17.12 6.15 -16.25
N PRO A 86 16.79 5.42 -17.34
CA PRO A 86 15.56 4.63 -17.40
C PRO A 86 15.42 3.63 -16.25
N LEU A 87 16.51 3.01 -15.81
CA LEU A 87 16.50 2.08 -14.66
C LEU A 87 16.13 2.81 -13.37
N LEU A 88 16.65 4.03 -13.18
CA LEU A 88 16.33 4.88 -12.04
C LEU A 88 14.88 5.38 -12.08
N TRP A 89 14.34 5.69 -13.26
CA TRP A 89 12.94 6.10 -13.39
C TRP A 89 11.97 4.96 -13.11
N LEU A 90 12.31 3.73 -13.50
CA LEU A 90 11.53 2.54 -13.15
C LEU A 90 11.52 2.30 -11.63
N THR A 91 12.66 2.40 -10.95
CA THR A 91 12.67 2.28 -9.47
C THR A 91 11.92 3.44 -8.81
N ALA A 92 12.12 4.67 -9.29
CA ALA A 92 11.42 5.86 -8.80
C ALA A 92 9.90 5.74 -8.98
N SER A 93 9.42 5.07 -10.03
CA SER A 93 7.98 4.85 -10.26
C SER A 93 7.32 4.08 -9.12
N GLY A 94 8.00 3.06 -8.57
CA GLY A 94 7.51 2.29 -7.43
C GLY A 94 7.45 3.13 -6.15
N VAL A 95 8.47 3.96 -5.90
CA VAL A 95 8.48 4.91 -4.77
C VAL A 95 7.34 5.94 -4.92
N LEU A 96 7.20 6.50 -6.12
CA LEU A 96 6.18 7.48 -6.46
C LEU A 96 4.77 6.91 -6.27
N ALA A 97 4.54 5.66 -6.68
CA ALA A 97 3.27 4.98 -6.51
C ALA A 97 2.88 4.85 -5.02
N VAL A 98 3.83 4.48 -4.16
CA VAL A 98 3.61 4.41 -2.69
C VAL A 98 3.37 5.79 -2.11
N TRP A 99 4.16 6.80 -2.51
CA TRP A 99 3.98 8.17 -2.04
C TRP A 99 2.62 8.76 -2.45
N LEU A 100 2.20 8.55 -3.69
CA LEU A 100 0.89 8.97 -4.18
C LEU A 100 -0.25 8.24 -3.46
N TYR A 101 -0.12 6.93 -3.22
CA TYR A 101 -1.11 6.17 -2.46
C TYR A 101 -1.27 6.77 -1.06
N ARG A 102 -0.17 6.94 -0.31
CA ARG A 102 -0.17 7.52 1.04
C ARG A 102 -0.78 8.92 1.05
N ARG A 103 -0.44 9.77 0.07
CA ARG A 103 -0.98 11.12 -0.04
C ARG A 103 -2.49 11.15 -0.32
N ARG A 104 -3.03 10.12 -0.98
CA ARG A 104 -4.45 10.04 -1.35
C ARG A 104 -5.31 9.37 -0.29
N THR A 105 -4.80 8.36 0.41
CA THR A 105 -5.56 7.57 1.40
C THR A 105 -5.23 7.94 2.84
N GLY A 106 -4.07 8.56 3.10
CA GLY A 106 -3.56 8.78 4.45
C GLY A 106 -2.97 7.54 5.11
N GLU A 107 -2.99 6.38 4.45
CA GLU A 107 -2.56 5.11 5.04
C GLU A 107 -1.08 4.80 4.77
N SER A 108 -0.38 4.33 5.79
CA SER A 108 0.99 3.81 5.65
C SER A 108 0.97 2.35 5.16
N LEU A 109 1.80 2.07 4.15
CA LEU A 109 1.95 0.74 3.58
C LEU A 109 3.02 -0.06 4.32
N THR A 110 2.74 -1.34 4.56
CA THR A 110 3.80 -2.29 4.94
C THR A 110 4.75 -2.52 3.76
N VAL A 111 5.96 -3.01 4.02
CA VAL A 111 6.92 -3.34 2.94
C VAL A 111 6.32 -4.34 1.94
N ARG A 112 5.56 -5.33 2.42
CA ARG A 112 4.87 -6.31 1.57
C ARG A 112 3.80 -5.65 0.69
N ALA A 113 3.05 -4.68 1.24
CA ALA A 113 2.10 -3.90 0.46
C ALA A 113 2.80 -3.00 -0.56
N GLY A 114 3.94 -2.42 -0.21
CA GLY A 114 4.82 -1.67 -1.12
C GLY A 114 5.35 -2.51 -2.29
N VAL A 115 5.80 -3.74 -2.02
CA VAL A 115 6.19 -4.72 -3.05
C VAL A 115 5.04 -4.98 -4.02
N ARG A 116 3.84 -5.28 -3.51
CA ARG A 116 2.65 -5.48 -4.36
C ARG A 116 2.32 -4.24 -5.18
N MET A 117 2.39 -3.06 -4.56
CA MET A 117 2.13 -1.78 -5.22
C MET A 117 3.13 -1.51 -6.36
N GLY A 118 4.42 -1.76 -6.11
CA GLY A 118 5.48 -1.66 -7.09
C GLY A 118 5.30 -2.64 -8.24
N TRP A 119 4.93 -3.90 -7.95
CA TRP A 119 4.67 -4.89 -8.99
C TRP A 119 3.50 -4.51 -9.90
N ILE A 120 2.37 -4.03 -9.33
CA ILE A 120 1.22 -3.52 -10.11
C ILE A 120 1.66 -2.36 -11.01
N THR A 121 2.44 -1.42 -10.46
CA THR A 121 3.01 -0.30 -11.23
C THR A 121 3.88 -0.80 -12.38
N GLY A 122 4.73 -1.80 -12.13
CA GLY A 122 5.59 -2.41 -13.13
C GLY A 122 4.84 -3.12 -14.26
N VAL A 123 3.73 -3.80 -13.95
CA VAL A 123 2.84 -4.39 -14.97
C VAL A 123 2.27 -3.30 -15.87
N PHE A 124 1.84 -2.15 -15.32
CA PHE A 124 1.39 -1.03 -16.14
C PHE A 124 2.52 -0.40 -16.97
N CYS A 125 3.70 -0.22 -16.40
CA CYS A 125 4.87 0.25 -17.16
C CYS A 125 5.15 -0.67 -18.36
N PHE A 126 5.11 -1.99 -18.14
CA PHE A 126 5.34 -2.98 -19.19
C PHE A 126 4.25 -2.94 -20.26
N ALA A 127 2.98 -2.86 -19.85
CA ALA A 127 1.86 -2.77 -20.79
C ALA A 127 1.98 -1.52 -21.69
N ILE A 128 2.25 -0.36 -21.08
CA ILE A 128 2.46 0.90 -21.81
C ILE A 128 3.65 0.78 -22.77
N ALA A 129 4.79 0.29 -22.28
CA ALA A 129 5.99 0.10 -23.10
C ALA A 129 5.76 -0.87 -24.27
N THR A 130 5.01 -1.94 -24.05
CA THR A 130 4.67 -2.92 -25.11
C THR A 130 3.82 -2.30 -26.20
N VAL A 131 2.85 -1.43 -25.84
CA VAL A 131 2.05 -0.69 -26.83
C VAL A 131 2.96 0.21 -27.68
N PHE A 132 3.82 1.02 -27.05
CA PHE A 132 4.75 1.89 -27.78
C PHE A 132 5.78 1.13 -28.61
N PHE A 133 6.27 0.00 -28.09
CA PHE A 133 7.18 -0.89 -28.80
C PHE A 133 6.51 -1.46 -30.05
N THR A 134 5.28 -1.94 -29.93
CA THR A 134 4.51 -2.50 -31.05
C THR A 134 4.26 -1.43 -32.12
N ILE A 135 3.85 -0.23 -31.71
CA ILE A 135 3.67 0.91 -32.63
C ILE A 135 4.98 1.21 -33.36
N SER A 136 6.11 1.29 -32.63
CA SER A 136 7.43 1.54 -33.19
C SER A 136 7.87 0.45 -34.19
N VAL A 137 7.64 -0.83 -33.86
CA VAL A 137 7.96 -1.94 -34.77
C VAL A 137 7.13 -1.84 -36.05
N LEU A 138 5.84 -1.52 -35.95
CA LEU A 138 4.97 -1.36 -37.12
C LEU A 138 5.36 -0.17 -38.00
N THR A 139 5.80 0.94 -37.40
CA THR A 139 6.28 2.10 -38.18
C THR A 139 7.61 1.79 -38.86
N ILE A 140 8.55 1.14 -38.17
CA ILE A 140 9.84 0.72 -38.74
C ILE A 140 9.67 -0.34 -39.83
N ALA A 141 8.75 -1.30 -39.64
CA ALA A 141 8.45 -2.32 -40.65
C ALA A 141 7.99 -1.72 -41.98
N LYS A 142 7.29 -0.58 -41.95
CA LYS A 142 6.88 0.16 -43.16
C LYS A 142 8.03 0.96 -43.79
N GLY A 143 9.06 1.32 -43.03
CA GLY A 143 10.15 2.21 -43.44
C GLY A 143 11.45 1.53 -43.86
N GLY A 144 11.44 0.23 -44.17
CA GLY A 144 12.63 -0.54 -44.56
C GLY A 144 13.00 -1.70 -43.63
N GLY A 145 12.22 -1.90 -42.56
CA GLY A 145 12.36 -3.04 -41.65
C GLY A 145 13.36 -2.82 -40.52
N LEU A 146 13.31 -3.72 -39.51
CA LEU A 146 14.13 -3.60 -38.31
C LEU A 146 15.63 -3.73 -38.60
N ALA A 147 16.03 -4.60 -39.52
CA ALA A 147 17.44 -4.78 -39.86
C ALA A 147 18.08 -3.49 -40.39
N ALA A 148 17.39 -2.76 -41.28
CA ALA A 148 17.88 -1.48 -41.80
C ALA A 148 17.98 -0.42 -40.69
N PHE A 149 16.96 -0.32 -39.85
CA PHE A 149 16.95 0.61 -38.70
C PHE A 149 18.10 0.36 -37.72
N TYR A 150 18.35 -0.92 -37.35
CA TYR A 150 19.45 -1.27 -36.46
C TYR A 150 20.82 -1.04 -37.11
N ARG A 151 20.96 -1.31 -38.41
CA ARG A 151 22.21 -1.03 -39.15
C ARG A 151 22.56 0.45 -39.13
N GLU A 152 21.57 1.31 -39.39
CA GLU A 152 21.74 2.76 -39.32
C GLU A 152 22.11 3.22 -37.90
N GLN A 153 21.38 2.77 -36.89
CA GLN A 153 21.68 3.07 -35.47
C GLN A 153 23.10 2.65 -35.04
N LEU A 154 23.55 1.46 -35.45
CA LEU A 154 24.87 0.93 -35.07
C LEU A 154 26.00 1.64 -35.81
N SER A 155 25.81 1.90 -37.11
CA SER A 155 26.76 2.67 -37.92
C SER A 155 26.95 4.10 -37.39
N ALA A 156 25.86 4.75 -36.95
CA ALA A 156 25.91 6.06 -36.31
C ALA A 156 26.69 6.07 -34.97
N ARG A 157 26.85 4.91 -34.32
CA ARG A 157 27.63 4.75 -33.08
C ARG A 157 29.05 4.23 -33.32
N GLY A 158 29.48 4.11 -34.58
CA GLY A 158 30.81 3.63 -34.93
C GLY A 158 31.04 2.14 -34.66
N ALA A 159 29.98 1.35 -34.47
CA ALA A 159 30.07 -0.08 -34.28
C ALA A 159 30.08 -0.76 -35.67
N GLY A 160 31.20 -1.36 -36.06
CA GLY A 160 31.37 -2.03 -37.35
C GLY A 160 32.15 -3.33 -37.18
N ASP A 161 31.47 -4.37 -36.70
CA ASP A 161 32.05 -5.71 -36.48
C ASP A 161 31.23 -6.81 -37.16
N ALA A 162 31.86 -7.95 -37.45
CA ALA A 162 31.24 -9.16 -38.00
C ALA A 162 30.02 -9.66 -37.19
N ASN A 163 30.00 -9.40 -35.88
CA ASN A 163 28.87 -9.73 -34.99
C ASN A 163 27.58 -8.97 -35.36
N ILE A 164 27.71 -7.80 -36.00
CA ILE A 164 26.56 -6.97 -36.39
C ILE A 164 25.87 -7.57 -37.60
N GLU A 165 26.62 -7.97 -38.64
CA GLU A 165 26.02 -8.59 -39.83
C GLU A 165 25.29 -9.89 -39.48
N GLN A 166 25.87 -10.71 -38.60
CA GLN A 166 25.21 -11.93 -38.12
C GLN A 166 23.92 -11.61 -37.34
N PHE A 167 23.92 -10.58 -36.49
CA PHE A 167 22.70 -10.13 -35.82
C PHE A 167 21.63 -9.60 -36.80
N LEU A 168 22.06 -8.85 -37.82
CA LEU A 168 21.15 -8.35 -38.86
C LEU A 168 20.56 -9.48 -39.70
N GLU A 169 21.31 -10.53 -39.98
CA GLU A 169 20.82 -11.73 -40.66
C GLU A 169 19.74 -12.45 -39.83
N VAL A 170 19.93 -12.56 -38.51
CA VAL A 170 18.92 -13.09 -37.58
C VAL A 170 17.63 -12.26 -37.62
N LEU A 171 17.72 -10.93 -37.75
CA LEU A 171 16.55 -10.04 -37.87
C LEU A 171 15.82 -10.16 -39.22
N GLN A 172 16.50 -10.58 -40.28
CA GLN A 172 15.87 -10.83 -41.58
C GLN A 172 15.15 -12.19 -41.63
N ASN A 173 15.57 -13.15 -40.79
CA ASN A 173 14.90 -14.43 -40.66
C ASN A 173 13.61 -14.31 -39.80
N PRO A 174 12.44 -14.81 -40.26
CA PRO A 174 11.18 -14.67 -39.52
C PRO A 174 11.19 -15.39 -38.17
N LEU A 175 11.85 -16.55 -38.08
CA LEU A 175 11.98 -17.31 -36.84
C LEU A 175 13.01 -16.69 -35.89
N GLY A 176 14.12 -16.17 -36.45
CA GLY A 176 15.12 -15.41 -35.71
C GLY A 176 14.54 -14.15 -35.08
N LEU A 177 13.85 -13.33 -35.88
CA LEU A 177 13.13 -12.14 -35.44
C LEU A 177 12.10 -12.46 -34.35
N GLY A 178 11.27 -13.50 -34.54
CA GLY A 178 10.30 -13.92 -33.53
C GLY A 178 10.96 -14.29 -32.20
N THR A 179 12.11 -14.97 -32.26
CA THR A 179 12.88 -15.36 -31.07
C THR A 179 13.48 -14.15 -30.36
N VAL A 180 14.09 -13.21 -31.09
CA VAL A 180 14.66 -11.98 -30.53
C VAL A 180 13.56 -11.12 -29.89
N LEU A 181 12.41 -10.97 -30.54
CA LEU A 181 11.27 -10.24 -29.99
C LEU A 181 10.74 -10.90 -28.72
N LEU A 182 10.58 -12.22 -28.71
CA LEU A 182 10.11 -12.95 -27.53
C LEU A 182 11.09 -12.80 -26.36
N LEU A 183 12.38 -13.05 -26.58
CA LEU A 183 13.41 -12.93 -25.55
C LEU A 183 13.53 -11.50 -25.02
N SER A 184 13.46 -10.50 -25.91
CA SER A 184 13.48 -9.09 -25.50
C SER A 184 12.24 -8.72 -24.69
N LEU A 185 11.04 -9.18 -25.05
CA LEU A 185 9.83 -8.95 -24.25
C LEU A 185 9.93 -9.57 -22.86
N ILE A 186 10.43 -10.81 -22.75
CA ILE A 186 10.63 -11.48 -21.45
C ILE A 186 11.62 -10.68 -20.60
N PHE A 187 12.76 -10.29 -21.19
CA PHE A 187 13.76 -9.51 -20.50
C PHE A 187 13.20 -8.17 -20.02
N VAL A 188 12.53 -7.42 -20.90
CA VAL A 188 11.88 -6.15 -20.57
C VAL A 188 10.83 -6.34 -19.47
N PHE A 189 9.99 -7.38 -19.54
CA PHE A 189 9.01 -7.69 -18.51
C PHE A 189 9.66 -7.87 -17.12
N VAL A 190 10.77 -8.61 -17.05
CA VAL A 190 11.51 -8.83 -15.80
C VAL A 190 12.01 -7.51 -15.22
N PHE A 191 12.66 -6.66 -16.02
CA PHE A 191 13.17 -5.37 -15.52
C PHE A 191 12.04 -4.42 -15.13
N PHE A 192 11.00 -4.33 -15.95
CA PHE A 192 9.85 -3.46 -15.72
C PHE A 192 9.01 -3.89 -14.53
N THR A 193 9.07 -5.15 -14.09
CA THR A 193 8.38 -5.60 -12.88
C THR A 193 9.29 -5.54 -11.65
N LEU A 194 10.55 -5.99 -11.75
CA LEU A 194 11.46 -6.04 -10.60
C LEU A 194 11.87 -4.65 -10.11
N LEU A 195 12.22 -3.72 -11.00
CA LEU A 195 12.70 -2.39 -10.60
C LEU A 195 11.62 -1.59 -9.86
N PRO A 196 10.37 -1.47 -10.36
CA PRO A 196 9.30 -0.84 -9.60
C PRO A 196 8.93 -1.60 -8.33
N THR A 197 9.06 -2.93 -8.31
CA THR A 197 8.85 -3.73 -7.09
C THR A 197 9.85 -3.35 -5.99
N LEU A 198 11.14 -3.24 -6.33
CA LEU A 198 12.18 -2.76 -5.43
C LEU A 198 11.90 -1.32 -5.00
N GLY A 199 11.51 -0.46 -5.94
CA GLY A 199 11.08 0.92 -5.68
C GLY A 199 9.92 1.00 -4.68
N GLY A 200 8.90 0.17 -4.84
CA GLY A 200 7.74 0.12 -3.94
C GLY A 200 8.11 -0.38 -2.55
N ALA A 201 8.99 -1.37 -2.44
CA ALA A 201 9.52 -1.84 -1.17
C ALA A 201 10.31 -0.72 -0.44
N LEU A 202 11.18 -0.02 -1.16
CA LEU A 202 11.95 1.12 -0.66
C LEU A 202 11.03 2.27 -0.24
N GLY A 203 10.07 2.64 -1.08
CA GLY A 203 9.09 3.68 -0.79
C GLY A 203 8.30 3.38 0.48
N ALA A 204 7.82 2.14 0.65
CA ALA A 204 7.11 1.75 1.87
C ALA A 204 8.00 1.78 3.13
N LYS A 205 9.31 1.54 2.99
CA LYS A 205 10.26 1.62 4.12
C LYS A 205 10.62 3.05 4.47
N LEU A 206 10.86 3.91 3.47
CA LEU A 206 11.25 5.31 3.66
C LEU A 206 10.09 6.20 4.16
N LEU A 207 8.86 5.82 3.82
CA LEU A 207 7.63 6.54 4.17
C LEU A 207 6.89 5.88 5.35
N LYS A 208 7.59 5.04 6.11
CA LYS A 208 7.07 4.40 7.31
C LYS A 208 7.23 5.37 8.48
N ASP A 209 6.16 6.12 8.75
CA ASP A 209 5.98 6.87 10.00
C ASP A 209 5.43 5.93 11.08
#